data_AF-A0A0R3PUU2-F1
#
_entry.id   AF-A0A0R3PUU2-F1
#
_cell.length_a   1.000
_cell.length_b   1.000
_cell.length_c   1.000
_cell.angle_alpha   90.00
_cell.angle_beta   90.00
_cell.angle_gamma   90.00
#
_symmetry.space_group_name_H-M   'P 1'
#
loop_
_entity.id
_entity.type
_entity.pdbx_description
1 polymer ?
#
loop_
_entity_poly.entity_id
_entity_poly.type
_entity_poly.pdbx_seq_one_letter_code
_entity_poly.pdbx_strand_id
1 'polypeptide(L)'
;MFANETLKVLNHYRAKRYSSNLTPVQKRGMREVRELIRLKTIRLSVSDKGGEFVVISHQLDVEITKKHLEDASLYRPSPEEEFKSKYRKLNQEWAKMARAAGLKPSVISQLKVDLPTCPVLY
;
A
#
# COMPACT_ATOMS: atom_id res chain seq x y z
N MET A 1 -26.69 -6.97 -22.30
CA MET A 1 -26.08 -6.22 -23.44
C MET A 1 -24.62 -5.82 -23.21
N PHE A 2 -24.20 -5.44 -21.99
CA PHE A 2 -22.83 -5.00 -21.68
C PHE A 2 -21.70 -6.03 -21.97
N ALA A 3 -21.92 -7.31 -21.65
CA ALA A 3 -20.87 -8.33 -21.75
C ALA A 3 -20.34 -8.54 -23.19
N ASN A 4 -21.19 -8.33 -24.20
CA ASN A 4 -20.82 -8.60 -25.60
C ASN A 4 -19.88 -7.51 -26.16
N GLU A 5 -20.06 -6.26 -25.76
CA GLU A 5 -19.19 -5.15 -26.14
C GLU A 5 -17.83 -5.23 -25.44
N THR A 6 -17.80 -5.61 -24.16
CA THR A 6 -16.54 -5.86 -23.45
C THR A 6 -15.74 -6.99 -24.10
N LEU A 7 -16.41 -8.07 -24.51
CA LEU A 7 -15.77 -9.20 -25.18
C LEU A 7 -15.18 -8.81 -26.55
N LYS A 8 -15.89 -7.99 -27.32
CA LYS A 8 -15.41 -7.45 -28.61
C LYS A 8 -14.18 -6.58 -28.43
N VAL A 9 -14.19 -5.67 -27.46
CA VAL A 9 -13.04 -4.81 -27.12
C VAL A 9 -11.85 -5.68 -26.71
N LEU A 10 -12.07 -6.66 -25.84
CA LEU A 10 -11.01 -7.57 -25.39
C LEU A 10 -10.39 -8.35 -26.55
N ASN A 11 -11.22 -8.90 -27.45
CA ASN A 11 -10.76 -9.63 -28.63
C ASN A 11 -10.01 -8.73 -29.62
N HIS A 12 -10.45 -7.49 -29.82
CA HIS A 12 -9.76 -6.52 -30.66
C HIS A 12 -8.35 -6.22 -30.14
N TYR A 13 -8.19 -5.98 -28.83
CA TYR A 13 -6.88 -5.73 -28.23
C TYR A 13 -6.01 -6.98 -28.12
N ARG A 14 -6.62 -8.17 -28.00
CA ARG A 14 -5.91 -9.46 -27.99
C ARG A 14 -5.26 -9.78 -29.34
N ALA A 15 -5.92 -9.41 -30.44
CA ALA A 15 -5.38 -9.57 -31.80
C ALA A 15 -4.29 -8.53 -32.14
N LYS A 16 -4.20 -7.43 -31.38
CA LYS A 16 -3.24 -6.37 -31.60
C LYS A 16 -1.86 -6.80 -31.10
N ARG A 17 -0.91 -7.00 -32.02
CA ARG A 17 0.50 -7.23 -31.66
C ARG A 17 1.02 -6.02 -30.91
N TYR A 18 1.24 -6.17 -29.61
CA TYR A 18 1.79 -5.11 -28.78
C TYR A 18 3.28 -4.93 -29.14
N SER A 19 3.60 -3.85 -29.84
CA SER A 19 4.99 -3.41 -29.99
C SER A 19 5.43 -2.79 -28.67
N SER A 20 6.39 -3.40 -28.00
CA SER A 20 6.98 -2.81 -26.79
C SER A 20 7.63 -1.47 -27.12
N ASN A 21 7.26 -0.42 -26.39
CA ASN A 21 7.88 0.91 -26.45
C ASN A 21 9.29 0.96 -25.84
N LEU A 22 9.84 -0.19 -25.41
CA LEU A 22 11.16 -0.27 -24.80
C LEU A 22 12.24 -0.35 -25.88
N THR A 23 13.31 0.42 -25.69
CA THR A 23 14.53 0.30 -26.47
C THR A 23 15.19 -1.07 -26.24
N PRO A 24 16.06 -1.54 -27.15
CA PRO A 24 16.81 -2.77 -26.95
C PRO A 24 17.64 -2.79 -25.65
N VAL A 25 18.18 -1.63 -25.24
CA VAL A 25 18.92 -1.46 -23.97
C VAL A 25 17.99 -1.65 -22.78
N GLN A 26 16.82 -1.00 -22.79
CA GLN A 26 15.82 -1.17 -21.73
C GLN A 26 15.34 -2.62 -21.64
N LYS A 27 15.11 -3.29 -22.78
CA LYS A 27 14.75 -4.72 -22.81
C LYS A 27 15.83 -5.61 -22.19
N ARG A 28 17.11 -5.28 -22.36
CA ARG A 28 18.22 -5.97 -21.69
C ARG A 28 18.21 -5.71 -20.19
N GLY A 29 18.12 -4.45 -19.77
CA GLY A 29 18.03 -4.09 -18.35
C GLY A 29 16.85 -4.78 -17.63
N MET A 30 15.69 -4.89 -18.28
CA MET A 30 14.55 -5.63 -17.72
C MET A 30 14.83 -7.13 -17.54
N ARG A 31 15.65 -7.75 -18.41
CA ARG A 31 16.07 -9.15 -18.22
C ARG A 31 17.06 -9.29 -17.08
N GLU A 32 18.02 -8.37 -16.98
CA GLU A 32 19.00 -8.35 -15.88
C GLU A 32 18.32 -8.16 -14.52
N VAL A 33 17.38 -7.22 -14.40
CA VAL A 33 16.59 -7.03 -13.17
C VAL A 33 15.81 -8.29 -12.80
N ARG A 34 15.17 -8.95 -13.78
CA ARG A 34 14.46 -10.22 -13.53
C ARG A 34 15.41 -11.30 -13.06
N GLU A 35 16.62 -11.35 -13.61
CA GLU A 35 17.63 -12.31 -13.20
C GLU A 35 18.11 -12.05 -11.76
N LEU A 36 18.35 -10.79 -11.38
CA LEU A 36 18.70 -10.42 -10.01
C LEU A 36 17.60 -10.78 -8.99
N ILE A 37 16.33 -10.65 -9.39
CA ILE A 37 15.18 -11.09 -8.57
C ILE A 37 15.15 -12.62 -8.49
N ARG A 38 15.32 -13.32 -9.62
CA ARG A 38 15.33 -14.79 -9.70
C ARG A 38 16.43 -15.40 -8.83
N LEU A 39 17.61 -14.78 -8.85
CA LEU A 39 18.77 -15.16 -8.04
C LEU A 39 18.66 -14.72 -6.57
N LYS A 40 17.57 -14.05 -6.18
CA LYS A 40 17.36 -13.51 -4.83
C LYS A 40 18.50 -12.60 -4.38
N THR A 41 19.07 -11.83 -5.30
CA THR A 41 20.06 -10.79 -4.96
C THR A 41 19.34 -9.54 -4.46
N ILE A 42 18.21 -9.20 -5.09
CA ILE A 42 17.39 -8.03 -4.78
C ILE A 42 15.93 -8.41 -4.58
N ARG A 43 15.22 -7.63 -3.77
CA ARG A 43 13.76 -7.51 -3.81
C ARG A 43 13.39 -6.21 -4.51
N LEU A 44 12.50 -6.32 -5.49
CA LEU A 44 11.85 -5.20 -6.14
C LEU A 44 10.38 -5.14 -5.67
N SER A 45 9.96 -4.02 -5.12
CA SER A 45 8.58 -3.77 -4.68
C SER A 45 8.09 -2.40 -5.12
N VAL A 46 6.82 -2.10 -4.85
CA VAL A 46 6.19 -0.81 -5.15
C VAL A 46 5.84 -0.12 -3.84
N SER A 47 6.18 1.16 -3.74
CA SER A 47 5.86 2.05 -2.62
C SER A 47 4.34 2.22 -2.46
N ASP A 48 3.87 2.17 -1.22
CA ASP A 48 2.46 2.33 -0.85
C ASP A 48 1.95 3.77 -1.04
N LYS A 49 2.85 4.76 -1.01
CA LYS A 49 2.52 6.19 -1.01
C LYS A 49 2.54 6.86 -2.38
N GLY A 50 3.36 6.38 -3.31
CA GLY A 50 3.58 7.05 -4.60
C GLY A 50 3.78 6.12 -5.79
N GLY A 51 3.72 4.80 -5.58
CA GLY A 51 3.91 3.84 -6.66
C GLY A 51 5.36 3.76 -7.18
N GLU A 52 6.31 4.40 -6.49
CA GLU A 52 7.72 4.31 -6.84
C GLU A 52 8.23 2.88 -6.66
N PHE A 53 9.19 2.50 -7.49
CA PHE A 53 9.87 1.23 -7.33
C PHE A 53 10.91 1.31 -6.21
N VAL A 54 10.82 0.38 -5.29
CA VAL A 54 11.77 0.21 -4.18
C VAL A 54 12.62 -1.03 -4.48
N VAL A 55 13.94 -0.84 -4.52
CA VAL A 55 14.91 -1.92 -4.70
C VAL A 55 15.76 -2.02 -3.44
N ILE A 56 15.76 -3.19 -2.82
CA ILE A 56 16.60 -3.49 -1.66
C ILE A 56 17.31 -4.83 -1.87
N SER A 57 18.41 -5.08 -1.16
CA SER A 57 19.02 -6.41 -1.16
C SER A 57 18.08 -7.42 -0.50
N HIS A 58 18.08 -8.65 -0.99
CA HIS A 58 17.26 -9.71 -0.39
C HIS A 58 17.68 -9.98 1.06
N GLN A 59 18.96 -9.88 1.37
CA GLN A 59 19.45 -10.01 2.74
C GLN A 59 18.81 -8.98 3.67
N LEU A 60 18.82 -7.70 3.28
CA LEU A 60 18.22 -6.64 4.07
C LEU A 60 16.71 -6.86 4.22
N ASP A 61 16.03 -7.30 3.17
CA ASP A 61 14.60 -7.62 3.23
C ASP A 61 14.28 -8.72 4.25
N VAL A 62 15.08 -9.79 4.27
CA VAL A 62 14.94 -10.88 5.24
C VAL A 62 15.23 -10.40 6.65
N GLU A 63 16.27 -9.59 6.86
CA GLU A 63 16.62 -9.05 8.18
C GLU A 63 15.52 -8.12 8.71
N ILE A 64 14.98 -7.23 7.87
CA ILE A 64 13.84 -6.38 8.21
C ILE A 64 12.63 -7.23 8.56
N THR A 65 12.28 -8.20 7.71
CA THR A 65 11.13 -9.08 7.92
C THR A 65 11.27 -9.87 9.22
N LYS A 66 12.45 -10.44 9.48
CA LYS A 66 12.71 -11.19 10.71
C LYS A 66 12.56 -10.31 11.94
N LYS A 67 13.18 -9.13 11.94
CA LYS A 67 13.07 -8.17 13.06
C LYS A 67 11.63 -7.71 13.29
N HIS A 68 10.87 -7.55 12.21
CA HIS A 68 9.45 -7.20 12.26
C HIS A 68 8.60 -8.33 12.83
N LEU A 69 8.92 -9.60 12.51
CA LEU A 69 8.24 -10.78 13.03
C LEU A 69 8.65 -11.15 14.47
N GLU A 70 9.84 -10.74 14.91
CA GLU A 70 10.27 -10.87 16.32
C GLU A 70 9.39 -10.04 17.27
N ASP A 71 8.80 -8.94 16.78
CA ASP A 71 7.85 -8.14 17.55
C ASP A 71 6.48 -8.82 17.60
N ALA A 72 6.33 -9.70 18.60
CA ALA A 72 5.06 -10.36 18.90
C ALA A 72 3.94 -9.38 19.28
N SER A 73 4.24 -8.11 19.56
CA SER A 73 3.25 -7.10 19.90
C SER A 73 2.63 -6.43 18.66
N LEU A 74 3.29 -6.50 17.51
CA LEU A 74 2.93 -5.69 16.35
C LEU A 74 1.61 -6.10 15.68
N TYR A 75 1.38 -7.40 15.55
CA TYR A 75 0.14 -7.96 15.02
C TYR A 75 -0.72 -8.63 16.10
N ARG A 76 -0.42 -8.38 17.37
CA ARG A 76 -1.22 -8.92 18.46
C ARG A 76 -2.63 -8.34 18.38
N PRO A 77 -3.68 -9.14 18.66
CA PRO A 77 -5.01 -8.59 18.86
C PRO A 77 -4.96 -7.51 19.95
N SER A 78 -5.37 -6.29 19.59
CA SER A 78 -5.53 -5.21 20.58
C SER A 78 -6.82 -5.44 21.36
N PRO A 79 -6.82 -5.36 22.69
CA PRO A 79 -8.04 -5.30 23.47
C PRO A 79 -8.90 -4.10 23.02
N GLU A 80 -10.22 -4.26 23.09
CA GLU A 80 -11.16 -3.19 22.71
C GLU A 80 -10.87 -1.89 23.47
N GLU A 81 -10.52 -1.97 24.76
CA GLU A 81 -10.19 -0.80 25.58
C GLU A 81 -8.89 -0.10 25.17
N GLU A 82 -7.89 -0.87 24.71
CA GLU A 82 -6.64 -0.31 24.18
C GLU A 82 -6.93 0.45 22.89
N PHE A 83 -7.68 -0.16 21.97
CA PHE A 83 -8.12 0.48 20.74
C PHE A 83 -8.95 1.73 21.03
N LYS A 84 -9.87 1.65 22.01
CA LYS A 84 -10.70 2.78 22.44
C LYS A 84 -9.87 3.96 22.93
N SER A 85 -8.87 3.67 23.76
CA SER A 85 -7.95 4.67 24.29
C SER A 85 -7.16 5.37 23.17
N LYS A 86 -6.65 4.60 22.20
CA LYS A 86 -5.85 5.14 21.08
C LYS A 86 -6.68 6.06 20.17
N TYR A 87 -7.90 5.67 19.77
CA TYR A 87 -8.69 6.55 18.89
C TYR A 87 -9.15 7.82 19.62
N ARG A 88 -9.47 7.74 20.92
CA ARG A 88 -9.83 8.93 21.72
C ARG A 88 -8.67 9.91 21.77
N LYS A 89 -7.46 9.42 22.02
CA LYS A 89 -6.23 10.25 21.99
C LYS A 89 -6.03 10.89 20.61
N LEU A 90 -6.20 10.12 19.54
CA LEU A 90 -6.09 10.63 18.17
C LEU A 90 -7.13 11.73 17.90
N ASN A 91 -8.40 11.53 18.26
CA ASN A 91 -9.46 12.53 18.12
C ASN A 91 -9.18 13.80 18.94
N GLN A 92 -8.55 13.68 20.11
CA GLN A 92 -8.16 14.84 20.92
C GLN A 92 -7.07 15.68 20.24
N GLU A 93 -6.00 15.03 19.76
CA GLU A 93 -4.92 15.72 19.04
C GLU A 93 -5.40 16.32 17.72
N TRP A 94 -6.17 15.55 16.95
CA TRP A 94 -6.83 16.04 15.73
C TRP A 94 -7.69 17.27 16.00
N ALA A 95 -8.59 17.21 17.00
CA ALA A 95 -9.47 18.33 17.32
C ALA A 95 -8.68 19.55 17.81
N LYS A 96 -7.54 19.36 18.49
CA LYS A 96 -6.63 20.43 18.89
C LYS A 96 -6.01 21.11 17.66
N MET A 97 -5.47 20.34 16.71
CA MET A 97 -4.91 20.86 15.46
C MET A 97 -5.98 21.59 14.63
N ALA A 98 -7.16 21.00 14.49
CA ALA A 98 -8.25 21.60 13.73
C ALA A 98 -8.74 22.93 14.34
N ARG A 99 -8.82 23.03 15.67
CA ARG A 99 -9.11 24.31 16.35
C ARG A 99 -8.02 25.35 16.08
N ALA A 100 -6.75 24.96 16.16
CA ALA A 100 -5.63 25.85 15.87
C ALA A 100 -5.63 26.35 14.41
N ALA A 101 -6.12 25.53 13.47
CA ALA A 101 -6.31 25.89 12.08
C ALA A 101 -7.61 26.67 11.81
N GLY A 102 -8.38 27.03 12.84
CA GLY A 102 -9.60 27.86 12.71
C GLY A 102 -10.83 27.13 12.19
N LEU A 103 -10.85 25.78 12.20
CA LEU A 103 -12.05 25.04 11.81
C LEU A 103 -13.18 25.24 12.81
N LYS A 104 -14.42 25.37 12.28
CA LYS A 104 -15.63 25.51 13.09
C LYS A 104 -15.87 24.25 13.94
N PRO A 105 -16.37 24.37 15.17
CA PRO A 105 -16.66 23.23 16.03
C PRO A 105 -17.57 22.16 15.41
N SER A 106 -18.54 22.57 14.59
CA SER A 106 -19.43 21.66 13.86
C SER A 106 -18.67 20.76 12.88
N VAL A 107 -17.73 21.33 12.12
CA VAL A 107 -16.87 20.60 11.17
C VAL A 107 -15.94 19.66 11.92
N ILE A 108 -15.36 20.11 13.04
CA ILE A 108 -14.51 19.28 13.89
C ILE A 108 -15.29 18.08 14.42
N SER A 109 -16.54 18.28 14.85
CA SER A 109 -17.39 17.20 15.37
C SER A 109 -17.74 16.17 14.28
N GLN A 110 -18.03 16.62 13.06
CA GLN A 110 -18.33 15.72 11.93
C GLN A 110 -17.12 14.88 11.50
N LEU A 111 -15.92 15.41 11.66
CA LEU A 111 -14.67 14.74 11.26
C LEU A 111 -14.08 13.85 12.38
N LYS A 112 -14.71 13.78 13.56
CA LYS A 112 -14.30 12.83 14.60
C LYS A 112 -14.68 11.42 14.18
N VAL A 113 -13.77 10.48 14.47
CA VAL A 113 -14.06 9.06 14.28
C VAL A 113 -14.72 8.54 15.56
N ASP A 114 -16.05 8.53 15.58
CA ASP A 114 -16.83 8.07 16.76
C ASP A 114 -17.08 6.56 16.74
N LEU A 115 -17.04 5.92 15.57
CA LEU A 115 -17.15 4.48 15.37
C LEU A 115 -15.94 3.96 14.59
N PRO A 116 -14.75 3.90 15.23
CA PRO A 116 -13.58 3.37 14.57
C PRO A 116 -13.79 1.87 14.30
N THR A 117 -13.89 1.49 13.03
CA THR A 117 -13.84 0.10 12.59
C THR A 117 -12.40 -0.25 12.22
N CYS A 118 -11.88 -1.34 12.79
CA CYS A 118 -10.65 -1.96 12.30
C CYS A 118 -11.07 -3.02 11.27
N PRO A 119 -10.94 -2.75 9.95
CA PRO A 119 -11.22 -3.79 8.96
C PRO A 119 -10.20 -4.90 9.12
N VAL A 120 -10.64 -6.04 9.65
CA VAL A 120 -9.87 -7.28 9.66
C VAL A 120 -9.94 -7.82 8.23
N LEU A 121 -8.83 -7.75 7.50
CA LEU A 121 -8.68 -8.47 6.23
C LEU A 121 -8.46 -9.95 6.58
N TYR A 122 -9.48 -10.78 6.34
CA TYR A 122 -9.37 -12.24 6.36
C TYR A 122 -8.76 -12.75 5.05
#